data_AF-A0A7V9H0K8-F1
#
_entry.id   AF-A0A7V9H0K8-F1
#
_cell.length_a   1.000
_cell.length_b   1.000
_cell.length_c   1.000
_cell.angle_alpha   90.00
_cell.angle_beta   90.00
_cell.angle_gamma   90.00
#
_symmetry.space_group_name_H-M   'P 1'
#
loop_
_entity.id
_entity.type
_entity.pdbx_description
1 polymer ?
#
loop_
_entity_poly.entity_id
_entity_poly.type
_entity_poly.pdbx_seq_one_letter_code
_entity_poly.pdbx_strand_id
1 'polypeptide(L)'
;LNRNFPAGWRALDGNYESGPRPRSEPETRAVLRFLRRVNPDRMISLHQPLYAVDAKNSKNPRFSRRVANEMQLPIGNVDCNGTCHGTMTMWMNRRLDGASITAELSESPGETYLKNTAPNGILRAIGGSR
;
A
#
# COMPACT_ATOMS: atom_id res chain seq x y z
N LEU A 1 -11.64 -5.52 1.21
CA LEU A 1 -11.16 -4.37 2.03
C LEU A 1 -10.50 -3.25 1.22
N ASN A 2 -9.46 -3.50 0.40
CA ASN A 2 -8.72 -2.46 -0.33
C ASN A 2 -9.48 -1.86 -1.55
N ARG A 3 -10.82 -1.84 -1.47
CA ARG A 3 -11.75 -1.14 -2.34
C ARG A 3 -12.81 -0.33 -1.55
N ASN A 4 -12.82 -0.45 -0.22
CA ASN A 4 -13.85 0.13 0.65
C ASN A 4 -13.48 1.51 1.24
N PHE A 5 -12.26 1.99 1.02
CA PHE A 5 -11.82 3.30 1.54
C PHE A 5 -12.50 4.45 0.78
N PRO A 6 -12.79 5.59 1.42
CA PRO A 6 -13.71 6.59 0.86
C PRO A 6 -13.12 7.43 -0.28
N ALA A 7 -11.80 7.45 -0.44
CA ALA A 7 -11.19 8.26 -1.50
C ALA A 7 -11.28 7.53 -2.85
N GLY A 8 -11.94 8.16 -3.83
CA GLY A 8 -12.10 7.58 -5.16
C GLY A 8 -12.87 6.26 -5.18
N TRP A 9 -13.69 6.00 -4.16
CA TRP A 9 -14.53 4.81 -4.03
C TRP A 9 -15.49 4.71 -5.21
N ARG A 10 -15.75 3.47 -5.65
CA ARG A 10 -16.76 3.12 -6.66
C ARG A 10 -17.45 1.84 -6.20
N ALA A 11 -18.70 1.65 -6.60
CA ALA A 11 -19.34 0.35 -6.50
C ALA A 11 -18.64 -0.61 -7.47
N LEU A 12 -18.07 -1.68 -6.93
CA LEU A 12 -17.48 -2.79 -7.69
C LEU A 12 -18.00 -4.07 -7.04
N ASP A 13 -18.20 -5.09 -7.85
CA ASP A 13 -18.72 -6.39 -7.42
C ASP A 13 -17.70 -7.52 -7.64
N GLY A 14 -18.04 -8.73 -7.22
CA GLY A 14 -17.23 -9.95 -7.42
C GLY A 14 -16.00 -10.00 -6.52
N ASN A 15 -14.86 -10.46 -7.04
CA ASN A 15 -13.61 -10.61 -6.27
C ASN A 15 -13.06 -9.28 -5.72
N TYR A 16 -13.55 -8.14 -6.22
CA TYR A 16 -13.17 -6.80 -5.78
C TYR A 16 -14.35 -6.04 -5.17
N GLU A 17 -15.31 -6.75 -4.57
CA GLU A 17 -16.47 -6.19 -3.87
C GLU A 17 -16.07 -5.01 -2.97
N SER A 18 -16.68 -3.85 -3.25
CA SER A 18 -16.34 -2.59 -2.61
C SER A 18 -17.19 -2.28 -1.38
N GLY A 19 -18.20 -3.11 -1.10
CA GLY A 19 -19.20 -2.94 -0.06
C GLY A 19 -20.33 -2.03 -0.52
N PRO A 20 -21.46 -1.96 0.21
CA PRO A 20 -22.64 -1.20 -0.22
C PRO A 20 -22.44 0.33 -0.24
N ARG A 21 -21.39 0.83 0.44
CA ARG A 21 -21.03 2.25 0.49
C ARG A 21 -19.59 2.40 1.01
N PRO A 22 -18.91 3.54 0.78
CA PRO A 22 -17.59 3.76 1.36
C PRO A 22 -17.62 3.60 2.88
N ARG A 23 -16.60 2.92 3.44
CA ARG A 23 -16.44 2.66 4.88
C ARG A 23 -17.55 1.78 5.48
N SER A 24 -18.21 0.95 4.67
CA SER A 24 -19.17 -0.05 5.15
C SER A 24 -18.51 -1.11 6.03
N GLU A 25 -17.25 -1.46 5.77
CA GLU A 25 -16.57 -2.51 6.50
C GLU A 25 -16.06 -2.01 7.87
N PRO A 26 -16.26 -2.78 8.96
CA PRO A 26 -15.77 -2.41 10.28
C PRO A 26 -14.23 -2.27 10.33
N GLU A 27 -13.50 -3.11 9.60
CA GLU A 27 -12.04 -3.09 9.47
C GLU A 27 -11.57 -1.80 8.81
N THR A 28 -12.22 -1.39 7.72
CA THR A 28 -11.92 -0.11 7.05
C THR A 28 -12.15 1.06 8.02
N ARG A 29 -13.22 1.04 8.83
CA ARG A 29 -13.41 2.06 9.87
C ARG A 29 -12.33 2.03 10.94
N ALA A 30 -11.87 0.85 11.36
CA ALA A 30 -10.80 0.71 12.36
C ALA A 30 -9.47 1.27 11.84
N VAL A 31 -9.05 0.88 10.63
CA VAL A 31 -7.82 1.38 9.99
C VAL A 31 -7.88 2.89 9.79
N LEU A 32 -9.03 3.43 9.35
CA LEU A 32 -9.22 4.87 9.20
C LEU A 32 -9.12 5.65 10.51
N ARG A 33 -9.54 5.08 11.65
CA ARG A 33 -9.34 5.69 12.96
C ARG A 33 -7.88 5.61 13.39
N PHE A 34 -7.26 4.45 13.21
CA PHE A 34 -5.86 4.22 13.55
C PHE A 34 -4.91 5.16 12.79
N LEU A 35 -5.02 5.22 11.46
CA LEU A 35 -4.14 6.05 10.64
C LEU A 35 -4.33 7.54 10.90
N ARG A 36 -5.55 8.00 11.23
CA ARG A 36 -5.77 9.39 11.66
C ARG A 36 -5.13 9.69 13.01
N ARG A 37 -5.16 8.73 13.95
CA ARG A 37 -4.59 8.90 15.29
C ARG A 37 -3.06 8.90 15.25
N VAL A 38 -2.46 7.99 14.49
CA VAL A 38 -0.99 7.88 14.36
C VAL A 38 -0.43 8.97 13.44
N ASN A 39 -1.19 9.36 12.41
CA ASN A 39 -0.78 10.31 11.37
C ASN A 39 0.66 10.07 10.85
N PRO A 40 0.95 8.87 10.29
CA PRO A 40 2.32 8.48 10.01
C PRO A 40 2.93 9.27 8.85
N ASP A 41 4.20 9.67 8.98
CA ASP A 41 4.96 10.33 7.90
C ASP A 41 5.13 9.42 6.68
N ARG A 42 5.29 8.11 6.93
CA ARG A 42 5.51 7.08 5.90
C ARG A 42 4.76 5.79 6.25
N MET A 43 4.17 5.17 5.24
CA MET A 43 3.51 3.86 5.36
C MET A 43 3.81 2.99 4.13
N ILE A 44 4.13 1.72 4.35
CA ILE A 44 4.29 0.72 3.29
C ILE A 44 3.16 -0.30 3.46
N SER A 45 2.28 -0.40 2.47
CA SER A 45 1.24 -1.44 2.40
C SER A 45 1.79 -2.61 1.60
N LEU A 46 1.98 -3.76 2.25
CA LEU A 46 2.47 -4.97 1.59
C LEU A 46 1.31 -5.74 0.97
N HIS A 47 1.50 -6.16 -0.27
CA HIS A 47 0.55 -6.94 -1.06
C HIS A 47 1.28 -8.00 -1.88
N GLN A 48 0.52 -8.83 -2.59
CA GLN A 48 0.94 -9.83 -3.55
C GLN A 48 -0.15 -9.92 -4.65
N PRO A 49 0.17 -10.43 -5.86
CA PRO A 49 1.44 -11.07 -6.27
C PRO A 49 2.27 -10.27 -7.30
N LEU A 50 2.02 -8.98 -7.47
CA LEU A 50 2.40 -8.24 -8.69
C LEU A 50 3.89 -7.86 -8.81
N TYR A 51 4.71 -8.19 -7.81
CA TYR A 51 6.18 -8.02 -7.82
C TYR A 51 6.66 -6.62 -8.27
N ALA A 52 6.18 -5.57 -7.63
CA ALA A 52 6.57 -4.19 -7.94
C ALA A 52 6.27 -3.21 -6.79
N VAL A 53 6.98 -2.08 -6.76
CA VAL A 53 6.59 -0.90 -5.97
C VAL A 53 5.87 0.10 -6.87
N ASP A 54 4.66 0.52 -6.46
CA ASP A 54 3.92 1.56 -7.17
C ASP A 54 4.62 2.93 -6.98
N ALA A 55 5.11 3.48 -8.08
CA ALA A 55 5.74 4.80 -8.12
C ALA A 55 5.03 5.80 -9.04
N LYS A 56 4.09 5.37 -9.89
CA LYS A 56 3.56 6.21 -10.99
C LYS A 56 2.79 7.42 -10.48
N ASN A 57 2.02 7.24 -9.41
CA ASN A 57 1.23 8.29 -8.78
C ASN A 57 1.64 8.52 -7.31
N SER A 58 2.91 8.22 -7.01
CA SER A 58 3.39 8.32 -5.63
C SER A 58 3.43 9.77 -5.16
N LYS A 59 2.84 10.02 -4.00
CA LYS A 59 2.96 11.30 -3.29
C LYS A 59 4.42 11.63 -2.94
N ASN A 60 5.27 10.61 -2.81
CA ASN A 60 6.69 10.78 -2.52
C ASN A 60 7.54 9.82 -3.38
N PRO A 61 7.91 10.23 -4.61
CA PRO A 61 8.67 9.37 -5.53
C PRO A 61 10.06 8.97 -5.00
N ARG A 62 10.70 9.83 -4.17
CA ARG A 62 11.97 9.49 -3.51
C ARG A 62 11.79 8.34 -2.52
N PHE A 63 10.70 8.36 -1.76
CA PHE A 63 10.38 7.26 -0.85
C PHE A 63 10.04 5.97 -1.60
N SER A 64 9.24 6.03 -2.67
CA SER A 64 8.96 4.85 -3.51
C SER A 64 10.24 4.22 -4.06
N ARG A 65 11.17 5.03 -4.61
CA ARG A 65 12.47 4.55 -5.11
C ARG A 65 13.31 3.92 -4.02
N ARG A 66 13.35 4.54 -2.83
CA ARG A 66 14.06 3.97 -1.69
C ARG A 66 13.49 2.62 -1.30
N VAL A 67 12.17 2.49 -1.19
CA VAL A 67 11.55 1.21 -0.84
C VAL A 67 11.84 0.15 -1.90
N ALA A 68 11.72 0.49 -3.19
CA ALA A 68 12.05 -0.42 -4.29
C ALA A 68 13.49 -0.92 -4.19
N ASN A 69 14.46 -0.01 -4.02
CA ASN A 69 15.87 -0.37 -3.89
C ASN A 69 16.14 -1.24 -2.66
N GLU A 70 15.64 -0.84 -1.49
CA GLU A 70 15.93 -1.50 -0.22
C GLU A 70 15.27 -2.87 -0.09
N MET A 71 14.07 -3.03 -0.66
CA MET A 71 13.35 -4.30 -0.71
C MET A 71 13.68 -5.13 -1.96
N GLN A 72 14.57 -4.66 -2.83
CA GLN A 72 14.95 -5.34 -4.08
C GLN A 72 13.74 -5.67 -4.98
N LEU A 73 12.79 -4.74 -5.07
CA LEU A 73 11.63 -4.83 -5.94
C LEU A 73 11.78 -3.86 -7.11
N PRO A 74 11.32 -4.21 -8.32
CA PRO A 74 11.31 -3.25 -9.41
C PRO A 74 10.31 -2.12 -9.14
N ILE A 75 10.57 -0.97 -9.73
CA ILE A 75 9.57 0.10 -9.82
C ILE A 75 8.66 -0.25 -10.98
N GLY A 76 7.36 -0.33 -10.73
CA GLY A 76 6.40 -0.74 -11.74
C GLY A 76 5.06 -0.04 -11.59
N ASN A 77 4.25 -0.14 -12.64
CA ASN A 77 2.84 0.16 -12.53
C ASN A 77 2.16 -1.07 -11.93
N VAL A 78 1.64 -0.94 -10.71
CA VAL A 78 0.76 -1.96 -10.12
C VAL A 78 -0.60 -1.80 -10.79
N ASP A 79 -0.73 -2.33 -12.01
CA ASP A 79 -1.97 -2.29 -12.74
C ASP A 79 -2.97 -3.27 -12.13
N CYS A 80 -4.16 -2.77 -11.86
CA CYS A 80 -5.27 -3.48 -11.27
C CYS A 80 -6.48 -3.51 -12.22
N ASN A 81 -6.23 -3.35 -13.53
CA ASN A 81 -7.22 -3.41 -14.59
C ASN A 81 -8.40 -2.45 -14.34
N GLY A 82 -8.08 -1.21 -13.92
CA GLY A 82 -9.08 -0.18 -13.62
C GLY A 82 -9.86 -0.36 -12.31
N THR A 83 -9.53 -1.37 -11.49
CA THR A 83 -10.26 -1.62 -10.23
C THR A 83 -9.70 -0.85 -9.02
N CYS A 84 -8.59 -0.10 -9.13
CA CYS A 84 -7.94 0.61 -8.01
C CYS A 84 -8.71 1.83 -7.51
N HIS A 85 -9.95 1.62 -7.13
CA HIS A 85 -10.84 2.59 -6.54
C HIS A 85 -11.01 2.27 -5.06
N GLY A 86 -11.09 3.28 -4.22
CA GLY A 86 -11.28 3.09 -2.78
C GLY A 86 -10.16 2.31 -2.08
N THR A 87 -8.90 2.51 -2.49
CA THR A 87 -7.74 1.88 -1.84
C THR A 87 -7.28 2.65 -0.60
N MET A 88 -6.65 1.96 0.35
CA MET A 88 -6.11 2.57 1.58
C MET A 88 -5.04 3.63 1.27
N THR A 89 -4.09 3.29 0.41
CA THR A 89 -2.98 4.17 0.04
C THR A 89 -3.48 5.40 -0.72
N MET A 90 -4.49 5.26 -1.59
CA MET A 90 -5.16 6.40 -2.22
C MET A 90 -5.80 7.33 -1.18
N TRP A 91 -6.49 6.78 -0.17
CA TRP A 91 -7.09 7.58 0.89
C TRP A 91 -6.04 8.32 1.71
N MET A 92 -5.00 7.64 2.19
CA MET A 92 -3.96 8.26 3.00
C MET A 92 -3.24 9.36 2.22
N ASN A 93 -2.82 9.08 0.98
CA ASN A 93 -2.11 10.07 0.16
C ASN A 93 -2.93 11.33 -0.15
N ARG A 94 -4.27 11.22 -0.19
CA ARG A 94 -5.16 12.37 -0.44
C ARG A 94 -5.58 13.12 0.82
N ARG A 95 -5.44 12.52 2.02
CA ARG A 95 -6.10 13.02 3.24
C ARG A 95 -5.17 13.30 4.41
N LEU A 96 -4.00 12.66 4.45
CA LEU A 96 -2.99 12.88 5.47
C LEU A 96 -1.73 13.48 4.83
N ASP A 97 -0.88 14.10 5.63
CA ASP A 97 0.35 14.77 5.15
C ASP A 97 1.45 13.77 4.77
N GLY A 98 1.53 12.65 5.49
CA GLY A 98 2.46 11.58 5.17
C GLY A 98 2.24 10.93 3.80
N ALA A 99 3.19 10.08 3.43
CA ALA A 99 3.19 9.34 2.17
C ALA A 99 3.00 7.83 2.41
N SER A 100 2.05 7.26 1.68
CA SER A 100 1.80 5.82 1.64
C SER A 100 2.11 5.25 0.27
N ILE A 101 2.66 4.05 0.25
CA ILE A 101 2.99 3.33 -0.98
C ILE A 101 2.50 1.87 -0.88
N THR A 102 2.28 1.26 -2.04
CA THR A 102 2.05 -0.18 -2.14
C THR A 102 3.34 -0.85 -2.60
N ALA A 103 3.75 -1.90 -1.90
CA ALA A 103 4.81 -2.80 -2.33
C ALA A 103 4.22 -4.20 -2.51
N GLU A 104 4.19 -4.65 -3.76
CA GLU A 104 3.71 -5.95 -4.18
C GLU A 104 4.88 -6.93 -4.20
N LEU A 105 4.82 -7.96 -3.37
CA LEU A 105 5.79 -9.06 -3.41
C LEU A 105 5.44 -10.00 -4.57
N SER A 106 6.33 -10.94 -4.87
CA SER A 106 6.01 -12.02 -5.82
C SER A 106 4.91 -12.92 -5.27
N GLU A 107 4.26 -13.69 -6.14
CA GLU A 107 3.25 -14.68 -5.76
C GLU A 107 3.74 -15.65 -4.67
N SER A 108 4.96 -16.15 -4.84
CA SER A 108 5.64 -17.04 -3.89
C SER A 108 7.04 -16.50 -3.57
N PRO A 109 7.18 -15.59 -2.60
CA PRO A 109 8.47 -15.05 -2.22
C PRO A 109 9.30 -16.11 -1.51
N GLY A 110 10.59 -16.19 -1.82
CA GLY A 110 11.50 -17.11 -1.15
C GLY A 110 11.61 -16.83 0.35
N GLU A 111 11.82 -17.88 1.14
CA GLU A 111 11.90 -17.78 2.60
C GLU A 111 13.01 -16.81 3.06
N THR A 112 14.19 -16.87 2.44
CA THR A 112 15.30 -15.93 2.68
C THR A 112 14.87 -14.48 2.44
N TYR A 113 14.07 -14.24 1.41
CA TYR A 113 13.57 -12.90 1.11
C TYR A 113 12.64 -12.40 2.21
N LEU A 114 11.69 -13.24 2.66
CA LEU A 114 10.74 -12.89 3.71
C LEU A 114 11.37 -12.73 5.09
N LYS A 115 12.44 -13.49 5.40
CA LYS A 115 13.11 -13.43 6.71
C LYS A 115 14.16 -12.33 6.79
N ASN A 116 14.84 -12.04 5.68
CA ASN A 116 16.01 -11.16 5.66
C ASN A 116 15.80 -9.94 4.77
N THR A 117 15.61 -10.12 3.47
CA THR A 117 15.62 -9.01 2.50
C THR A 117 14.49 -8.02 2.75
N ALA A 118 13.24 -8.47 2.77
CA ALA A 118 12.08 -7.59 2.87
C ALA A 118 12.03 -6.86 4.23
N PRO A 119 12.15 -7.54 5.39
CA PRO A 119 12.11 -6.85 6.68
C PRO A 119 13.25 -5.86 6.89
N ASN A 120 14.48 -6.23 6.51
CA ASN A 120 15.63 -5.33 6.63
C ASN A 120 15.51 -4.15 5.65
N GLY A 121 14.99 -4.41 4.45
CA GLY A 121 14.69 -3.39 3.46
C GLY A 121 13.65 -2.39 3.95
N ILE A 122 12.57 -2.85 4.58
CA ILE A 122 11.54 -2.01 5.19
C ILE A 122 12.17 -1.08 6.23
N LEU A 123 12.94 -1.64 7.17
CA LEU A 123 13.60 -0.86 8.22
C LEU A 123 14.53 0.20 7.63
N ARG A 124 15.41 -0.18 6.71
CA ARG A 124 16.31 0.77 6.05
C ARG A 124 15.55 1.82 5.25
N ALA A 125 14.45 1.48 4.60
CA ALA A 125 13.66 2.43 3.81
C ALA A 125 12.98 3.50 4.67
N ILE A 126 12.57 3.15 5.89
CA ILE A 126 12.02 4.12 6.87
C ILE A 126 13.10 4.80 7.72
N GLY A 127 14.38 4.46 7.53
CA GLY A 127 15.51 5.06 8.24
C GLY A 127 15.85 4.40 9.57
N GLY A 128 15.33 3.20 9.84
CA GLY A 128 15.70 2.38 10.99
C GLY A 128 16.81 1.37 10.67
N SER A 129 17.34 0.78 11.73
CA SER A 129 18.21 -0.40 11.71
C SER A 129 17.64 -1.47 12.65
N ARG A 130 18.08 -2.72 12.49
CA ARG A 130 17.81 -3.78 13.48
C ARG A 130 18.74 -3.65 14.69
#